data_AF-A0A1G2ES43-F1
#
_entry.id   AF-A0A1G2ES43-F1
#
_cell.length_a   1.000
_cell.length_b   1.000
_cell.length_c   1.000
_cell.angle_alpha   90.00
_cell.angle_beta   90.00
_cell.angle_gamma   90.00
#
_symmetry.space_group_name_H-M   'P 1'
#
loop_
_entity.id
_entity.type
_entity.pdbx_description
1 polymer ?
#
loop_
_entity_poly.entity_id
_entity_poly.type
_entity_poly.pdbx_seq_one_letter_code
_entity_poly.pdbx_strand_id
1 'polypeptide(L)'
;MKKDIHPKYYENATATCACGKIFEIGSTKEHLNVEICSNCHPFYTGKEKIVDTLGRVEKFRKKLEKKSKIQVSKREKKEAKLKKKAEKKAKK
;
A
#
# COMPACT_ATOMS: atom_id res chain seq x y z
N MET A 1 -17.36 26.59 36.89
CA MET A 1 -16.38 25.86 37.71
C MET A 1 -16.52 26.27 39.16
N LYS A 2 -16.61 25.31 40.10
CA LYS A 2 -16.53 25.61 41.54
C LYS A 2 -15.06 25.75 41.94
N LYS A 3 -14.73 26.77 42.74
CA LYS A 3 -13.37 27.31 42.92
C LYS A 3 -12.31 26.36 43.53
N ASP A 4 -12.66 25.18 44.05
CA ASP A 4 -11.68 24.30 44.74
C ASP A 4 -11.76 22.81 44.40
N ILE A 5 -12.69 22.39 43.53
CA ILE A 5 -12.89 20.96 43.22
C ILE A 5 -12.70 20.62 41.74
N HIS A 6 -12.27 21.58 40.91
CA HIS A 6 -12.04 21.37 39.49
C HIS A 6 -10.58 21.65 39.12
N PRO A 7 -9.96 20.78 38.30
CA PRO A 7 -8.62 21.03 37.76
C PRO A 7 -8.64 22.24 36.83
N LYS A 8 -7.48 22.92 36.74
CA LYS A 8 -7.30 24.08 35.87
C LYS A 8 -7.60 23.68 34.41
N TYR A 9 -8.57 24.37 33.83
CA TYR A 9 -9.00 24.15 32.46
C TYR A 9 -8.56 25.33 31.61
N TYR A 10 -7.96 25.01 30.47
CA TYR A 10 -7.50 25.96 29.48
C TYR A 10 -8.49 25.93 28.32
N GLU A 11 -9.11 27.07 28.03
CA GLU A 11 -10.06 27.19 26.91
C GLU A 11 -9.36 27.13 25.54
N ASN A 12 -8.10 27.56 25.49
CA ASN A 12 -7.27 27.66 24.28
C ASN A 12 -6.06 26.71 24.34
N ALA A 13 -6.27 25.42 24.59
CA ALA A 13 -5.19 24.44 24.50
C ALA A 13 -4.86 24.14 23.03
N THR A 14 -3.58 23.95 22.74
CA THR A 14 -3.08 23.66 21.39
C THR A 14 -2.94 22.16 21.19
N ALA A 15 -3.64 21.59 20.22
CA ALA A 15 -3.52 20.21 19.83
C ALA A 15 -2.80 20.09 18.48
N THR A 16 -1.56 19.59 18.51
CA THR A 16 -0.71 19.41 17.33
C THR A 16 -0.82 17.99 16.82
N CYS A 17 -1.33 17.84 15.59
CA CYS A 17 -1.39 16.58 14.89
C CYS A 17 -0.06 16.27 14.19
N ALA A 18 0.33 14.99 14.10
CA ALA A 18 1.47 14.54 13.26
C ALA A 18 1.31 14.94 11.77
N CYS A 19 0.09 15.19 11.33
CA CYS A 19 -0.27 15.71 10.02
C CYS A 19 -0.01 17.21 9.82
N GLY A 20 0.54 17.91 10.82
CA GLY A 20 0.86 19.34 10.77
C GLY A 20 -0.34 20.26 11.05
N LYS A 21 -1.53 19.72 11.32
CA LYS A 21 -2.70 20.51 11.68
C LYS A 21 -2.69 20.84 13.17
N ILE A 22 -2.93 22.12 13.50
CA ILE A 22 -3.05 22.62 14.86
C ILE A 22 -4.53 22.92 15.12
N PHE A 23 -5.05 22.43 16.23
CA PHE A 23 -6.41 22.72 16.69
C PHE A 23 -6.36 23.47 18.02
N GLU A 24 -7.23 24.47 18.17
CA GLU A 24 -7.48 25.12 19.45
C GLU A 24 -8.68 24.42 20.10
N ILE A 25 -8.45 23.73 21.20
CA ILE A 25 -9.46 22.98 21.94
C ILE A 25 -9.39 23.30 23.43
N GLY A 26 -10.49 23.13 24.13
CA GLY A 26 -10.48 23.20 25.59
C GLY A 26 -9.88 21.92 26.20
N SER A 27 -8.87 22.05 27.07
CA SER A 27 -8.27 20.91 27.74
C SER A 27 -7.70 21.29 29.11
N THR A 28 -7.46 20.30 29.96
CA THR A 28 -6.73 20.49 31.23
C THR A 28 -5.22 20.60 31.04
N LYS A 29 -4.73 20.34 29.83
CA LYS A 29 -3.32 20.49 29.43
C LYS A 29 -3.19 21.56 28.35
N GLU A 30 -2.13 22.36 28.40
CA GLU A 30 -1.88 23.46 27.46
C GLU A 30 -1.46 22.98 26.06
N HIS A 31 -0.75 21.84 25.98
CA HIS A 31 -0.27 21.24 24.74
C HIS A 31 -0.66 19.77 24.65
N LEU A 32 -1.25 19.37 23.51
CA LEU A 32 -1.68 18.00 23.24
C LEU A 32 -1.07 17.51 21.91
N ASN A 33 -0.21 16.50 21.97
CA ASN A 33 0.33 15.88 20.76
C ASN A 33 -0.56 14.69 20.37
N VAL A 34 -1.05 14.69 19.13
CA VAL A 34 -1.99 13.69 18.63
C VAL A 34 -1.47 13.06 17.34
N GLU A 35 -1.53 11.73 17.23
CA GLU A 35 -1.04 11.02 16.04
C GLU A 35 -2.02 11.08 14.87
N ILE A 36 -3.32 11.02 15.15
CA ILE A 36 -4.38 10.97 14.13
C ILE A 36 -5.50 11.93 14.52
N CYS A 37 -5.85 12.85 13.61
CA CYS A 37 -6.98 13.76 13.80
C CYS A 37 -8.13 13.45 12.83
N SER A 38 -9.24 14.19 12.97
CA SER A 38 -10.41 14.09 12.08
C SER A 38 -10.06 14.27 10.60
N ASN A 39 -9.02 15.03 10.29
CA ASN A 39 -8.57 15.27 8.92
C ASN A 39 -7.79 14.10 8.31
N CYS A 40 -7.23 13.20 9.14
CA CYS A 40 -6.32 12.14 8.70
C CYS A 40 -6.80 10.73 9.02
N HIS A 41 -7.85 10.57 9.85
CA HIS A 41 -8.37 9.25 10.12
C HIS A 41 -8.97 8.65 8.83
N PRO A 42 -8.60 7.42 8.44
CA PRO A 42 -9.13 6.74 7.26
C PRO A 42 -10.66 6.72 7.18
N PHE A 43 -11.31 6.68 8.35
CA PHE A 43 -12.76 6.79 8.50
C PHE A 43 -13.35 8.10 7.94
N TYR A 44 -12.75 9.26 8.24
CA TYR A 44 -13.26 10.55 7.78
C TYR A 44 -12.85 10.87 6.34
N THR A 45 -11.71 10.34 5.91
CA THR A 45 -11.22 10.55 4.54
C THR A 45 -11.94 9.66 3.52
N GLY A 46 -12.82 8.75 3.95
CA GLY A 46 -13.65 7.92 3.08
C GLY A 46 -12.87 6.95 2.19
N LYS A 47 -11.55 6.85 2.38
CA LYS A 47 -10.69 5.90 1.69
C LYS A 47 -10.72 4.59 2.46
N GLU A 48 -11.89 3.98 2.55
CA GLU A 48 -11.91 2.53 2.71
C GLU A 48 -11.08 1.98 1.56
N LYS A 49 -9.97 1.33 1.89
CA LYS A 49 -9.24 0.51 0.92
C LYS A 49 -10.23 -0.54 0.47
N ILE A 50 -10.91 -0.31 -0.64
CA ILE A 50 -11.62 -1.33 -1.38
C ILE A 50 -10.54 -2.38 -1.65
N VAL A 51 -10.55 -3.46 -0.88
CA VAL A 51 -9.65 -4.59 -1.08
C VAL A 51 -10.20 -5.28 -2.32
N ASP A 52 -9.77 -4.77 -3.45
CA ASP A 52 -10.36 -5.01 -4.75
C ASP A 52 -10.22 -6.50 -5.11
N THR A 53 -11.34 -7.21 -5.10
CA THR A 53 -11.44 -8.64 -5.47
C THR A 53 -11.22 -8.86 -6.97
N LEU A 54 -11.13 -7.78 -7.76
CA LEU A 54 -10.88 -7.77 -9.21
C LEU A 54 -9.51 -8.37 -9.62
N GLY A 55 -8.57 -8.54 -8.69
CA GLY A 55 -7.22 -9.02 -9.01
C GLY A 55 -7.08 -10.51 -9.37
N ARG A 56 -8.05 -11.39 -9.05
CA ARG A 56 -7.87 -12.84 -9.31
C ARG A 56 -7.88 -13.17 -10.81
N VAL A 57 -8.80 -12.58 -11.57
CA VAL A 57 -8.91 -12.79 -13.02
C VAL A 57 -7.70 -12.23 -13.75
N GLU A 58 -7.22 -11.05 -13.35
CA GLU A 58 -6.00 -10.46 -13.91
C GLU A 58 -4.74 -11.26 -13.60
N LYS A 59 -4.60 -11.76 -12.36
CA LYS A 59 -3.50 -12.65 -11.97
C LYS A 59 -3.52 -13.95 -12.78
N PHE A 60 -4.69 -14.48 -13.08
CA PHE A 60 -4.84 -15.66 -13.92
C PHE A 60 -4.41 -15.39 -15.37
N ARG A 61 -4.88 -14.28 -15.98
CA ARG A 61 -4.47 -13.86 -17.33
C ARG A 61 -2.95 -13.66 -17.42
N LYS A 62 -2.34 -12.94 -16.47
CA LYS A 62 -0.89 -12.74 -16.38
C LYS A 62 -0.12 -14.07 -16.28
N LYS A 63 -0.65 -15.05 -15.55
CA LYS A 63 -0.03 -16.39 -15.42
C LYS A 63 -0.09 -17.18 -16.73
N LEU A 64 -1.19 -17.10 -17.46
CA LEU A 64 -1.33 -17.75 -18.77
C LEU A 64 -0.39 -17.14 -19.81
N GLU A 65 -0.31 -15.81 -19.89
CA GLU A 65 0.61 -15.10 -20.79
C GLU A 65 2.07 -15.43 -20.50
N LYS A 66 2.43 -15.55 -19.22
CA LYS A 66 3.79 -15.96 -18.82
C LYS A 66 4.08 -17.40 -19.26
N LYS A 67 3.09 -18.30 -19.16
CA LYS A 67 3.23 -19.70 -19.59
C LYS A 67 3.41 -19.81 -21.11
N SER A 68 2.67 -19.04 -21.91
CA SER A 68 2.80 -19.08 -23.38
C SER A 68 4.17 -18.59 -23.83
N LYS A 69 4.68 -17.48 -23.29
CA LYS A 69 6.03 -16.96 -23.59
C LYS A 69 7.15 -17.97 -23.24
N ILE A 70 7.00 -18.68 -22.12
CA ILE A 70 7.96 -19.72 -21.71
C ILE A 70 7.92 -20.92 -22.66
N GLN A 71 6.76 -21.29 -23.20
CA GLN A 71 6.64 -22.40 -24.15
C GLN A 71 7.25 -22.08 -25.51
N VAL A 72 7.04 -20.86 -26.03
CA VAL A 72 7.63 -20.40 -27.29
C VAL A 72 9.16 -20.41 -27.20
N SER A 73 9.72 -19.77 -26.17
CA SER A 73 11.18 -19.74 -25.96
C SER A 73 11.81 -21.12 -25.74
N LYS A 74 11.07 -22.08 -25.15
CA LYS A 74 11.54 -23.48 -25.03
C LYS A 74 11.53 -24.21 -26.37
N ARG A 75 10.53 -23.97 -27.22
CA ARG A 75 10.45 -24.57 -28.57
C ARG A 75 11.58 -24.06 -29.46
N GLU A 76 11.82 -22.75 -29.48
CA GLU A 76 12.91 -22.13 -30.24
C GLU A 76 14.29 -22.65 -29.79
N LYS A 77 14.52 -22.76 -28.47
CA LYS A 77 15.75 -23.35 -27.93
C LYS A 77 15.91 -24.83 -28.27
N LYS A 78 14.81 -25.60 -28.32
CA LYS A 78 14.83 -27.02 -28.70
C LYS A 78 15.15 -27.20 -30.18
N GLU A 79 14.57 -26.39 -31.05
CA GLU A 79 14.82 -26.38 -32.50
C GLU A 79 16.26 -25.95 -32.80
N ALA A 80 16.76 -24.89 -32.16
CA ALA A 80 18.15 -24.46 -32.30
C ALA A 80 19.14 -25.55 -31.80
N LYS A 81 18.80 -26.27 -30.72
CA LYS A 81 19.62 -27.39 -30.21
C LYS A 81 19.58 -28.61 -31.13
N LEU A 82 18.45 -28.88 -31.80
CA LEU A 82 18.34 -29.96 -32.78
C LEU A 82 19.18 -29.66 -34.03
N LYS A 83 19.09 -28.43 -34.58
CA LYS A 83 19.88 -28.01 -35.74
C LYS A 83 21.38 -28.08 -35.47
N LYS A 84 21.84 -27.56 -34.33
CA LYS A 84 23.25 -27.64 -33.91
C LYS A 84 23.74 -29.09 -33.68
N LYS A 85 22.86 -30.01 -33.26
CA LYS A 85 23.20 -31.44 -33.13
C LYS A 85 23.28 -32.14 -34.49
N ALA A 86 22.44 -31.78 -35.45
CA ALA A 86 22.47 -32.32 -36.81
C ALA A 86 23.74 -31.87 -37.54
N GLU A 87 24.10 -30.59 -37.46
CA GLU A 87 25.34 -30.06 -38.07
C GLU A 87 26.61 -30.68 -37.47
N LYS A 88 26.63 -30.92 -36.15
CA LYS A 88 27.76 -31.62 -35.49
C LYS A 88 27.84 -33.11 -35.84
N LYS A 89 26.73 -33.75 -36.22
CA LYS A 89 26.70 -35.13 -36.70
C LYS A 89 27.08 -35.27 -38.18
N ALA A 90 26.88 -34.22 -38.98
CA ALA A 90 27.28 -34.22 -40.39
C ALA A 90 28.77 -33.84 -40.60
N LYS A 91 29.39 -33.21 -39.60
CA LYS A 91 30.83 -32.86 -39.60
C LYS A 91 31.73 -33.89 -38.89
N LYS A 92 31.16 -34.98 -38.37
CA LYS A 92 31.88 -36.10 -37.77
C LYS A 92 31.64 -37.33 -38.63
#